data_AF-A0A6G5A050-F1
#
_entry.id   AF-A0A6G5A050-F1
#
_cell.length_a   1.000
_cell.length_b   1.000
_cell.length_c   1.000
_cell.angle_alpha   90.00
_cell.angle_beta   90.00
_cell.angle_gamma   90.00
#
_symmetry.space_group_name_H-M   'P 1'
#
loop_
_entity.id
_entity.type
_entity.pdbx_description
1 polymer ?
#
loop_
_entity_poly.entity_id
_entity_poly.type
_entity_poly.pdbx_seq_one_letter_code
_entity_poly.pdbx_strand_id
1 'polypeptide(L)'
;MQDWVLLSLSNFTQRSPLAMAMWSLSCCFVAVTVTVWLRALFPLIQGRMGMFEDHDKNLFYISALDFQRQLVNEHHKTQFYNIIKGVATPDTPYAELLKQLPQPP
;
A
#
# COMPACT_ATOMS: atom_id res chain seq x y z
N MET A 1 8.02 7.94 -11.40
CA MET A 1 7.33 6.63 -11.21
C MET A 1 6.31 6.66 -10.09
N GLN A 2 6.57 7.35 -8.97
CA GLN A 2 5.64 7.42 -7.83
C GLN A 2 4.28 8.07 -8.18
N ASP A 3 4.24 9.02 -9.13
CA ASP A 3 3.00 9.69 -9.57
C ASP A 3 1.96 8.71 -10.15
N TRP A 4 2.42 7.74 -10.95
CA TRP A 4 1.57 6.69 -11.50
C TRP A 4 0.99 5.79 -10.42
N VAL A 5 1.74 5.55 -9.33
CA VAL A 5 1.29 4.75 -8.19
C VAL A 5 0.17 5.47 -7.46
N LEU A 6 0.28 6.79 -7.25
CA LEU A 6 -0.79 7.59 -6.63
C LEU A 6 -2.06 7.62 -7.48
N LEU A 7 -1.95 7.70 -8.81
CA LEU A 7 -3.09 7.62 -9.72
C LEU A 7 -3.73 6.22 -9.73
N SER A 8 -2.90 5.18 -9.64
CA SER A 8 -3.36 3.79 -9.63
C SER A 8 -3.94 3.37 -8.27
N LEU A 9 -3.56 4.05 -7.20
CA LEU A 9 -3.99 3.76 -5.83
C LEU A 9 -5.51 3.88 -5.67
N SER A 10 -6.10 4.95 -6.21
CA SER A 10 -7.56 5.15 -6.21
C SER A 10 -8.30 4.04 -6.98
N ASN A 11 -7.71 3.55 -8.08
CA ASN A 11 -8.31 2.47 -8.87
C ASN A 11 -8.18 1.10 -8.19
N PHE A 12 -7.05 0.84 -7.52
CA PHE A 12 -6.82 -0.45 -6.88
C PHE A 12 -7.57 -0.61 -5.55
N THR A 13 -7.74 0.46 -4.81
CA THR A 13 -8.47 0.44 -3.52
C THR A 13 -9.96 0.17 -3.67
N GLN A 14 -10.54 0.42 -4.85
CA GLN A 14 -11.94 0.09 -5.18
C GLN A 14 -12.12 -1.34 -5.72
N ARG A 15 -11.02 -2.09 -5.91
CA ARG A 15 -11.06 -3.40 -6.55
C ARG A 15 -11.60 -4.44 -5.55
N SER A 16 -12.63 -5.17 -5.97
CA SER A 16 -13.13 -6.34 -5.23
C SER A 16 -12.61 -7.64 -5.86
N PRO A 17 -12.23 -8.66 -5.07
CA PRO A 17 -12.26 -8.73 -3.61
C PRO A 17 -11.10 -7.97 -2.94
N LEU A 18 -11.29 -7.55 -1.68
CA LEU A 18 -10.31 -6.78 -0.89
C LEU A 18 -8.91 -7.42 -0.86
N ALA A 19 -8.84 -8.75 -0.81
CA ALA A 19 -7.59 -9.50 -0.90
C ALA A 19 -6.79 -9.20 -2.18
N MET A 20 -7.47 -9.08 -3.32
CA MET A 20 -6.84 -8.76 -4.60
C MET A 20 -6.41 -7.30 -4.70
N ALA A 21 -7.17 -6.38 -4.08
CA ALA A 21 -6.75 -4.99 -3.97
C ALA A 21 -5.45 -4.86 -3.17
N MET A 22 -5.38 -5.49 -2.00
CA MET A 22 -4.17 -5.47 -1.16
C MET A 22 -2.98 -6.14 -1.81
N TRP A 23 -3.18 -7.29 -2.45
CA TRP A 23 -2.13 -7.97 -3.19
C TRP A 23 -1.59 -7.10 -4.33
N SER A 24 -2.48 -6.49 -5.13
CA SER A 24 -2.09 -5.59 -6.22
C SER A 24 -1.30 -4.39 -5.71
N LEU A 25 -1.76 -3.76 -4.63
CA LEU A 25 -1.08 -2.62 -4.00
C LEU A 25 0.29 -3.01 -3.45
N SER A 26 0.40 -4.15 -2.78
CA SER A 26 1.68 -4.66 -2.25
C SER A 26 2.68 -4.90 -3.38
N CYS A 27 2.24 -5.50 -4.50
CA CYS A 27 3.05 -5.64 -5.70
C CYS A 27 3.50 -4.28 -6.26
N CYS A 28 2.59 -3.30 -6.35
CA CYS A 28 2.93 -1.95 -6.81
C CYS A 28 3.96 -1.26 -5.92
N PHE A 29 3.79 -1.29 -4.60
CA PHE A 29 4.72 -0.67 -3.65
C PHE A 29 6.10 -1.30 -3.71
N VAL A 30 6.16 -2.64 -3.76
CA VAL A 30 7.44 -3.35 -3.86
C VAL A 30 8.10 -3.18 -5.23
N ALA A 31 7.35 -2.98 -6.30
CA ALA A 31 7.93 -2.70 -7.61
C ALA A 31 8.69 -1.35 -7.65
N VAL A 32 8.22 -0.37 -6.88
CA VAL A 32 8.79 0.99 -6.88
C VAL A 32 9.70 1.30 -5.68
N THR A 33 9.76 0.42 -4.67
CA THR A 33 10.62 0.62 -3.50
C THR A 33 12.10 0.61 -3.85
N VAL A 34 12.89 1.46 -3.18
CA VAL A 34 14.37 1.39 -3.19
C VAL A 34 14.94 0.45 -2.11
N THR A 35 14.09 -0.03 -1.19
CA THR A 35 14.50 -0.92 -0.09
C THR A 35 14.76 -2.33 -0.61
N VAL A 36 16.03 -2.71 -0.69
CA VAL A 36 16.50 -3.98 -1.29
C VAL A 36 15.82 -5.21 -0.69
N TRP A 37 15.68 -5.26 0.64
CA TRP A 37 15.05 -6.39 1.33
C TRP A 37 13.58 -6.56 0.98
N LEU A 38 12.84 -5.46 0.80
CA LEU A 38 11.44 -5.51 0.38
C LEU A 38 11.33 -5.98 -1.07
N ARG A 39 12.22 -5.51 -1.95
CA ARG A 39 12.26 -5.95 -3.34
C ARG A 39 12.56 -7.46 -3.46
N ALA A 40 13.38 -8.01 -2.57
CA ALA A 40 13.67 -9.44 -2.52
C ALA A 40 12.42 -10.29 -2.15
N LEU A 41 11.42 -9.71 -1.50
CA LEU A 41 10.15 -10.40 -1.17
C LEU A 41 9.17 -10.46 -2.34
N PHE A 42 9.46 -9.82 -3.48
CA PHE A 42 8.53 -9.75 -4.61
C PHE A 42 8.03 -11.13 -5.09
N PRO A 43 8.89 -12.16 -5.29
CA PRO A 43 8.41 -13.49 -5.70
C PRO A 43 7.47 -14.14 -4.67
N LEU A 44 7.73 -13.92 -3.38
CA LEU A 44 6.87 -14.41 -2.30
C LEU A 44 5.48 -13.76 -2.38
N ILE A 45 5.43 -12.45 -2.58
CA ILE A 45 4.17 -11.71 -2.71
C ILE A 45 3.39 -12.20 -3.92
N GLN A 46 4.06 -12.41 -5.07
CA GLN A 46 3.40 -12.92 -6.28
C GLN A 46 2.76 -14.29 -6.07
N GLY A 47 3.40 -15.19 -5.32
CA GLY A 47 2.86 -16.52 -4.99
C GLY A 47 1.63 -16.51 -4.07
N ARG A 48 1.28 -15.37 -3.47
CA ARG A 48 0.18 -15.23 -2.51
C ARG A 48 -1.03 -14.49 -3.09
N MET A 49 -1.20 -14.54 -4.40
CA MET A 49 -2.32 -13.93 -5.10
C MET A 49 -3.67 -14.38 -4.52
N GLY A 50 -4.46 -13.43 -4.02
CA GLY A 50 -5.80 -13.68 -3.47
C GLY A 50 -5.84 -14.18 -2.02
N MET A 51 -4.69 -14.38 -1.39
CA MET A 51 -4.60 -14.73 0.04
C MET A 51 -4.89 -13.49 0.91
N PHE A 52 -5.43 -13.72 2.10
CA PHE A 52 -5.83 -12.65 3.04
C PHE A 52 -5.53 -13.02 4.49
N GLU A 53 -4.37 -13.60 4.74
CA GLU A 53 -3.91 -13.97 6.07
C GLU A 53 -3.23 -12.79 6.75
N ASP A 54 -2.95 -12.89 8.05
CA ASP A 54 -2.30 -11.79 8.78
C ASP A 54 -0.89 -11.48 8.25
N HIS A 55 -0.21 -12.48 7.68
CA HIS A 55 1.06 -12.26 6.99
C HIS A 55 0.91 -11.35 5.76
N ASP A 56 -0.16 -11.53 4.98
CA ASP A 56 -0.44 -10.69 3.80
C ASP A 56 -0.74 -9.25 4.20
N LYS A 57 -1.49 -9.07 5.30
CA LYS A 57 -1.75 -7.74 5.87
C LYS A 57 -0.45 -7.07 6.33
N ASN A 58 0.43 -7.81 7.00
CA ASN A 58 1.72 -7.28 7.45
C ASN A 58 2.61 -6.87 6.27
N LEU A 59 2.70 -7.67 5.21
CA LEU A 59 3.43 -7.32 3.99
C LEU A 59 2.87 -6.05 3.34
N PHE A 60 1.54 -5.93 3.29
CA PHE A 60 0.88 -4.72 2.82
C PHE A 60 1.23 -3.49 3.65
N TYR A 61 1.17 -3.58 4.99
CA TYR A 61 1.52 -2.45 5.87
C TYR A 61 2.98 -2.04 5.72
N ILE A 62 3.91 -2.99 5.76
CA ILE A 62 5.34 -2.70 5.66
C ILE A 62 5.65 -2.04 4.31
N SER A 63 5.13 -2.58 3.21
CA SER A 63 5.37 -2.02 1.87
C SER A 63 4.72 -0.64 1.68
N ALA A 64 3.52 -0.41 2.21
CA ALA A 64 2.85 0.88 2.16
C ALA A 64 3.57 1.95 3.00
N LEU A 65 4.02 1.62 4.21
CA LEU A 65 4.77 2.53 5.08
C LEU A 65 6.14 2.87 4.49
N ASP A 66 6.83 1.87 3.93
CA ASP A 66 8.09 2.08 3.23
C ASP A 66 7.92 2.98 2.00
N PHE A 67 6.88 2.76 1.20
CA PHE A 67 6.52 3.65 0.09
C PHE A 67 6.28 5.09 0.56
N GLN A 68 5.48 5.29 1.62
CA GLN A 68 5.19 6.61 2.15
C GLN A 68 6.46 7.35 2.62
N ARG A 69 7.40 6.64 3.26
CA ARG A 69 8.69 7.21 3.69
C ARG A 69 9.57 7.64 2.53
N GLN A 70 9.45 6.96 1.39
CA GLN A 70 10.21 7.27 0.17
C GLN A 70 9.57 8.38 -0.68
N LEU A 71 8.39 8.88 -0.32
CA LEU A 71 7.81 10.06 -0.96
C LEU A 71 8.59 11.30 -0.50
N VAL A 72 9.27 11.97 -1.43
CA VAL A 72 10.03 13.20 -1.12
C VAL A 72 9.14 14.44 -1.09
N ASN A 73 8.06 14.44 -1.89
CA ASN A 73 7.15 15.56 -2.00
C ASN A 73 6.05 15.49 -0.93
N GLU A 74 5.92 16.53 -0.10
CA GLU A 74 4.85 16.65 0.90
C GLU A 74 3.46 16.58 0.28
N HIS A 75 3.27 17.14 -0.93
CA HIS A 75 2.00 17.02 -1.66
C HIS A 75 1.64 15.56 -1.92
N HIS A 76 2.63 14.73 -2.27
CA HIS A 76 2.42 13.31 -2.53
C HIS A 76 2.13 12.54 -1.25
N LYS A 77 2.76 12.90 -0.13
CA LYS A 77 2.45 12.32 1.19
C LYS A 77 1.01 12.62 1.60
N THR A 78 0.58 13.87 1.45
CA THR A 78 -0.79 14.29 1.74
C THR A 78 -1.79 13.61 0.82
N GLN A 79 -1.49 13.51 -0.47
CA GLN A 79 -2.35 12.82 -1.43
C GLN A 79 -2.47 11.33 -1.09
N PHE A 80 -1.36 10.65 -0.79
CA PHE A 80 -1.37 9.25 -0.37
C PHE A 80 -2.23 9.05 0.89
N TYR A 81 -2.02 9.88 1.92
CA TYR A 81 -2.80 9.85 3.15
C TYR A 81 -4.30 10.02 2.88
N ASN A 82 -4.66 11.02 2.06
CA ASN A 82 -6.06 11.29 1.71
C ASN A 82 -6.71 10.15 0.92
N ILE A 83 -5.98 9.50 0.01
CA ILE A 83 -6.50 8.33 -0.72
C ILE A 83 -6.79 7.19 0.26
N ILE A 84 -5.83 6.83 1.13
CA ILE A 84 -6.03 5.77 2.13
C ILE A 84 -7.17 6.13 3.07
N LYS A 85 -7.25 7.37 3.54
CA LYS A 85 -8.35 7.86 4.38
C LYS A 85 -9.71 7.75 3.69
N GLY A 86 -9.79 8.03 2.40
CA GLY A 86 -11.03 7.97 1.62
C GLY A 86 -11.58 6.55 1.45
N VAL A 87 -10.74 5.52 1.56
CA VAL A 87 -11.12 4.10 1.41
C VAL A 87 -11.07 3.31 2.72
N ALA A 88 -10.58 3.94 3.79
CA ALA A 88 -10.53 3.36 5.12
C ALA A 88 -11.94 3.24 5.72
N THR A 89 -12.58 2.09 5.52
CA THR A 89 -13.81 1.72 6.22
C THR A 89 -13.49 0.95 7.52
N PRO A 90 -14.38 0.99 8.53
CA PRO A 90 -14.19 0.24 9.78
C PRO A 90 -13.89 -1.24 9.52
N ASP A 91 -13.04 -1.82 10.35
CA ASP A 91 -12.62 -3.23 10.30
C ASP A 91 -11.92 -3.66 8.99
N THR A 92 -11.37 -2.70 8.23
CA THR A 92 -10.53 -3.00 7.06
C THR A 92 -9.04 -2.78 7.33
N PRO A 93 -8.16 -3.47 6.59
CA PRO A 93 -6.72 -3.21 6.63
C PRO A 93 -6.35 -1.77 6.25
N TYR A 94 -7.18 -1.07 5.46
CA TYR A 94 -6.96 0.34 5.16
C TYR A 94 -7.14 1.23 6.40
N ALA A 95 -8.10 0.93 7.28
CA ALA A 95 -8.26 1.64 8.55
C ALA A 95 -7.10 1.38 9.51
N GLU A 96 -6.59 0.15 9.57
CA GLU A 96 -5.40 -0.17 10.36
C GLU A 96 -4.13 0.50 9.80
N LEU A 97 -3.96 0.51 8.47
CA LEU A 97 -2.87 1.24 7.83
C LEU A 97 -2.94 2.74 8.14
N LEU A 98 -4.14 3.34 8.09
CA LEU A 98 -4.33 4.76 8.36
C LEU A 98 -3.87 5.15 9.77
N LYS A 99 -4.09 4.30 10.78
CA LYS A 99 -3.61 4.52 12.15
C LYS A 99 -2.08 4.54 12.26
N GLN A 100 -1.39 3.86 11.36
CA GLN A 100 0.08 3.76 11.35
C GLN A 100 0.74 4.84 10.49
N LEU A 101 -0.01 5.53 9.63
CA LEU A 101 0.53 6.55 8.76
C LEU A 101 0.81 7.86 9.52
N PRO A 102 1.95 8.53 9.25
CA PRO A 102 2.19 9.87 9.77
C PRO A 102 1.12 10.82 9.23
N GLN A 103 0.51 11.60 10.12
CA GLN A 103 -0.40 12.66 9.69
C GLN A 103 0.41 13.75 8.97
N PRO A 104 0.01 14.15 7.75
CA PRO A 104 0.64 15.29 7.08
C PRO A 104 0.38 16.58 7.88
N PRO A 105 1.29 17.57 7.79
CA PRO A 105 1.16 18.85 8.48
C PRO A 105 -0.05 19.68 8.01
#